data_AF-A0A425WMD4-F1
#
_entry.id   AF-A0A425WMD4-F1
#
_cell.length_a   1.000
_cell.length_b   1.000
_cell.length_c   1.000
_cell.angle_alpha   90.00
_cell.angle_beta   90.00
_cell.angle_gamma   90.00
#
_symmetry.space_group_name_H-M   'P 1'
#
loop_
_entity.id
_entity.type
_entity.pdbx_description
1 polymer ?
#
loop_
_entity_poly.entity_id
_entity_poly.type
_entity_poly.pdbx_seq_one_letter_code
_entity_poly.pdbx_strand_id
1 'polypeptide(L)' 'MPAKVRAMKPKGTMVKAISGHYYVYEYRSVREGKRRRTKMGRCIGRITEAEGFVSNAGN' A
#
# COMPACT_ATOMS: atom_id res chain seq x y z
N MET A 1 5.80 -7.40 9.03
CA MET A 1 5.71 -7.45 7.55
C MET A 1 6.99 -8.07 7.01
N PRO A 2 6.94 -9.10 6.15
CA PRO A 2 8.11 -9.77 5.59
C PRO A 2 8.96 -8.84 4.71
N ALA A 3 10.27 -9.05 4.66
CA ALA A 3 11.18 -8.27 3.82
C ALA A 3 10.82 -8.38 2.32
N LYS A 4 10.40 -9.56 1.86
CA LYS A 4 9.93 -9.81 0.50
C LYS A 4 8.71 -8.93 0.14
N VAL A 5 7.73 -8.84 1.04
CA VAL A 5 6.54 -7.98 0.87
C VAL A 5 6.92 -6.50 0.82
N ARG A 6 7.92 -6.07 1.59
CA ARG A 6 8.44 -4.70 1.54
C ARG A 6 9.17 -4.39 0.21
N ALA A 7 9.85 -5.37 -0.38
CA ALA A 7 10.52 -5.22 -1.67
C ALA A 7 9.53 -5.13 -2.83
N MET A 8 8.42 -5.88 -2.76
CA MET A 8 7.35 -5.88 -3.77
C MET A 8 6.38 -4.69 -3.66
N LYS A 9 6.60 -3.82 -2.67
CA LYS A 9 5.74 -2.67 -2.40
C LYS A 9 5.94 -1.60 -3.49
N PRO A 10 4.86 -1.16 -4.19
CA PRO A 10 4.95 -0.04 -5.12
C PRO A 10 5.31 1.28 -4.40
N LYS A 11 6.08 2.15 -5.06
CA LYS A 11 6.42 3.48 -4.53
C LYS A 11 5.15 4.33 -4.35
N GLY A 12 5.11 5.16 -3.30
CA GLY A 12 3.93 6.02 -3.04
C GLY A 12 2.70 5.25 -2.56
N THR A 13 2.87 4.03 -2.04
CA THR A 13 1.79 3.21 -1.47
C THR A 13 2.08 2.86 -0.01
N MET A 14 1.08 2.33 0.68
CA MET A 14 1.21 1.81 2.05
C MET A 14 0.66 0.40 2.11
N VAL A 15 1.39 -0.52 2.74
CA VAL A 15 0.95 -1.90 2.93
C VAL A 15 0.44 -2.07 4.34
N LYS A 16 -0.72 -2.70 4.52
CA LYS A 16 -1.31 -3.00 5.82
C LYS A 16 -1.60 -4.50 5.89
N ALA A 17 -1.09 -5.14 6.94
CA ALA A 17 -1.40 -6.54 7.21
C ALA A 17 -2.76 -6.58 7.94
N ILE A 18 -3.74 -7.26 7.36
CA ILE A 18 -5.10 -7.42 7.91
C ILE A 18 -5.47 -8.89 7.76
N SER A 19 -5.77 -9.56 8.88
CA SER A 19 -6.19 -10.97 8.93
C SER A 19 -5.31 -11.93 8.10
N GLY A 20 -3.98 -11.79 8.18
CA GLY A 20 -3.04 -12.64 7.45
C GLY A 20 -2.81 -12.27 5.98
N HIS A 21 -3.51 -11.25 5.47
CA HIS A 21 -3.32 -10.74 4.11
C HIS A 21 -2.64 -9.37 4.10
N TYR A 22 -1.87 -9.09 3.06
CA TYR A 22 -1.21 -7.78 2.88
C TYR A 22 -2.00 -6.95 1.88
N TYR A 23 -2.70 -5.92 2.34
CA TYR A 23 -3.42 -5.01 1.48
C TYR A 23 -2.59 -3.77 1.18
N VAL A 24 -2.65 -3.29 -0.06
CA VAL A 24 -1.92 -2.11 -0.51
C VAL A 24 -2.90 -0.97 -0.74
N TYR A 25 -2.58 0.16 -0.15
CA TYR A 25 -3.36 1.39 -0.20
C TYR A 25 -2.56 2.50 -0.84
N GLU A 26 -3.24 3.45 -1.47
CA GLU A 26 -2.61 4.69 -1.88
C GLU A 26 -2.06 5.44 -0.66
N TYR A 27 -0.88 6.01 -0.81
CA TYR A 27 -0.25 6.86 0.18
C TYR A 27 -0.02 8.24 -0.45
N ARG A 28 -0.69 9.26 0.07
CA ARG A 28 -0.47 10.64 -0.38
C ARG A 28 0.01 11.48 0.78
N SER A 29 1.13 12.18 0.57
CA SER A 29 1.62 13.17 1.52
C SER A 29 1.01 14.52 1.16
N VAL A 30 0.06 14.99 1.96
CA VAL A 30 -0.58 16.28 1.76
C VAL A 30 0.03 17.31 2.70
N ARG A 31 0.22 18.54 2.23
CA ARG A 31 0.65 19.65 3.07
C ARG A 31 -0.59 20.41 3.52
N GLU A 32 -0.88 20.37 4.81
CA GLU A 32 -1.99 21.09 5.42
C GLU A 32 -1.38 22.22 6.28
N GLY A 33 -1.26 23.41 5.66
CA GLY A 33 -0.56 24.55 6.25
C GLY A 33 0.95 24.30 6.44
N LYS A 34 1.43 24.46 7.68
CA LYS A 34 2.84 24.22 8.07
C LYS A 34 3.16 22.75 8.37
N ARG A 35 2.17 21.86 8.42
CA ARG A 35 2.36 20.44 8.77
C ARG A 35 2.16 19.54 7.56
N ARG A 36 3.04 18.56 7.40
CA ARG A 36 2.89 17.48 6.42
C ARG A 36 2.04 16.39 7.06
N ARG A 37 0.89 16.09 6.46
CA ARG A 37 0.00 15.00 6.88
C ARG A 37 0.06 13.88 5.85
N THR A 38 0.06 12.66 6.35
CA THR A 38 -0.14 11.49 5.51
C THR A 38 -1.63 11.23 5.41
N LYS A 39 -2.16 11.19 4.19
CA LYS A 39 -3.50 10.70 3.89
C LYS A 39 -3.42 9.34 3.23
N MET A 40 -4.16 8.40 3.80
CA MET A 40 -4.38 7.07 3.22
C MET A 40 -5.52 7.19 2.21
N GLY A 41 -5.30 6.68 1.00
CA GLY A 41 -6.31 6.64 -0.04
C GLY A 41 -6.98 5.27 -0.15
N ARG A 42 -7.43 4.94 -1.36
CA ARG A 42 -8.17 3.71 -1.64
C ARG A 42 -7.27 2.48 -1.57
N CYS A 43 -7.87 1.30 -1.35
CA CYS A 43 -7.19 0.04 -1.54
C CYS A 43 -6.96 -0.18 -3.04
N ILE A 44 -5.70 -0.26 -3.45
CA ILE A 44 -5.27 -0.42 -4.85
C ILE A 44 -4.84 -1.82 -5.18
N GLY A 45 -4.81 -2.73 -4.19
CA GLY A 45 -4.37 -4.10 -4.42
C GLY A 45 -4.04 -4.84 -3.14
N ARG A 46 -3.43 -6.00 -3.32
CA ARG A 46 -2.89 -6.82 -2.24
C ARG A 46 -1.53 -7.40 -2.65
N ILE A 47 -0.71 -7.77 -1.68
CA ILE A 47 0.52 -8.51 -1.92
C ILE A 47 0.29 -9.94 -1.46
N THR A 48 0.45 -10.89 -2.36
CA THR A 48 0.46 -12.33 -2.07
C THR A 48 1.90 -12.84 -2.10
N GLU A 49 2.19 -13.92 -1.38
CA GLU A 49 3.53 -14.52 -1.39
C GLU A 49 3.85 -15.23 -2.71
N ALA A 50 2.81 -15.69 -3.41
CA ALA A 50 2.93 -16.41 -4.67
C ALA A 50 3.16 -15.48 -5.88
N GLU A 51 2.43 -14.37 -5.96
CA GLU A 51 2.40 -13.51 -7.16
C GLU A 51 2.98 -12.10 -6.91
N GLY A 52 3.21 -11.74 -5.65
CA GLY A 52 3.63 -10.40 -5.29
C GLY A 52 2.50 -9.40 -5.33
N PHE A 53 2.75 -8.18 -5.81
CA PHE A 53 1.74 -7.12 -5.84
C PHE A 53 0.70 -7.39 -6.94
N VAL A 54 -0.53 -7.65 -6.51
CA VAL A 54 -1.71 -7.80 -7.36
C VAL A 54 -2.57 -6.54 -7.23
N SER A 55 -2.63 -5.74 -8.30
CA SER A 55 -3.47 -4.54 -8.34
C SER A 55 -4.95 -4.90 -8.41
N ASN A 56 -5.79 -4.16 -7.68
CA ASN A 56 -7.24 -4.25 -7.74
C ASN A 56 -7.84 -3.43 -8.90
N ALA A 57 -7.00 -2.71 -9.65
CA ALA A 57 -7.41 -1.99 -10.85
C ALA A 57 -7.58 -2.99 -12.01
N GLY A 58 -8.68 -3.73 -11.97
CA GLY A 58 -9.20 -4.46 -13.12
C GLY A 58 -10.17 -3.57 -13.89
N ASN A 59 -9.65 -2.88 -14.90
CA ASN A 59 -10.36 -2.55 -16.15
C ASN A 59 -9.34 -2.26 -17.23
#